data_AF-A0A2C9KQ80-F1
#
_entry.id   AF-A0A2C9KQ80-F1
#
_cell.length_a   1.000
_cell.length_b   1.000
_cell.length_c   1.000
_cell.angle_alpha   90.00
_cell.angle_beta   90.00
_cell.angle_gamma   90.00
#
_symmetry.space_group_name_H-M   'P 1'
#
loop_
_entity.id
_entity.type
_entity.pdbx_description
1 polymer ?
#
loop_
_entity_poly.entity_id
_entity_poly.type
_entity_poly.pdbx_seq_one_letter_code
_entity_poly.pdbx_strand_id
1 'polypeptide(L)' 'MKRSASQSRSEDVMATANRNKKFRLFNDPVHGHIELNEACQLIVDTKEFQRLRDIKQLGMVDFVYPGATHTRFEHALG' A
#
# COMPACT_ATOMS: atom_id res chain seq x y z
N MET A 1 -20.09 -36.76 -36.49
CA MET A 1 -18.82 -36.32 -35.88
C MET A 1 -19.04 -35.01 -35.13
N LYS A 2 -18.60 -34.94 -33.87
CA LYS A 2 -18.96 -33.90 -32.91
C LYS A 2 -18.08 -32.65 -33.05
N ARG A 3 -18.77 -31.52 -32.85
CA ARG A 3 -18.32 -30.12 -32.73
C ARG A 3 -17.02 -29.95 -31.93
N SER A 4 -16.01 -29.32 -32.52
CA SER A 4 -14.74 -28.94 -31.89
C SER A 4 -14.43 -27.46 -32.12
N ALA A 5 -15.26 -26.58 -31.56
CA ALA A 5 -15.09 -25.12 -31.61
C ALA A 5 -15.32 -24.46 -30.23
N SER A 6 -15.10 -25.21 -29.14
CA SER A 6 -15.34 -24.77 -27.76
C SER A 6 -14.09 -24.67 -26.90
N GLN A 7 -12.90 -24.95 -27.44
CA GLN A 7 -11.65 -25.00 -26.67
C GLN A 7 -10.87 -23.68 -26.66
N SER A 8 -11.19 -22.69 -27.50
CA SER A 8 -10.41 -21.45 -27.63
C SER A 8 -10.89 -20.28 -26.77
N ARG A 9 -11.96 -20.41 -25.97
CA ARG A 9 -12.55 -19.28 -25.22
C ARG A 9 -12.29 -19.33 -23.71
N SER A 10 -11.83 -20.46 -23.18
CA SER A 10 -11.52 -20.65 -21.77
C SER A 10 -10.07 -20.34 -21.41
N GLU A 11 -9.17 -20.32 -22.39
CA GLU A 11 -7.74 -20.03 -22.16
C GLU A 11 -7.49 -18.52 -21.98
N ASP A 12 -8.23 -17.66 -22.70
CA ASP A 12 -8.10 -16.19 -22.61
C ASP A 12 -8.58 -15.61 -21.27
N VAL A 13 -9.45 -16.30 -20.53
CA VAL A 13 -9.95 -15.84 -19.21
C VAL A 13 -8.96 -16.16 -18.09
N MET A 14 -8.04 -17.11 -18.30
CA MET A 14 -7.01 -17.50 -17.32
C MET A 14 -5.67 -16.77 -17.53
N ALA A 15 -5.52 -16.04 -18.64
CA ALA A 15 -4.30 -15.28 -18.97
C ALA A 15 -4.16 -13.93 -18.23
N THR A 16 -5.17 -13.50 -17.47
CA THR A 16 -5.13 -12.25 -16.66
C THR A 16 -4.54 -12.42 -15.26
N ALA A 17 -3.96 -13.58 -14.94
CA ALA A 17 -3.52 -13.92 -13.58
C ALA A 17 -2.00 -13.86 -13.37
N ASN A 18 -1.25 -13.12 -14.20
CA ASN A 18 0.19 -12.95 -13.99
C ASN A 18 0.61 -11.46 -13.95
N ARG A 19 -0.11 -10.66 -13.16
CA ARG A 19 0.43 -9.37 -12.71
C ARG A 19 1.31 -9.66 -11.50
N ASN A 20 2.62 -9.52 -11.68
CA ASN A 20 3.60 -9.45 -10.61
C ASN A 20 3.16 -8.33 -9.64
N LYS A 21 2.37 -8.66 -8.61
CA LYS A 21 1.89 -7.70 -7.62
C LYS A 21 3.10 -7.27 -6.82
N LYS A 22 3.62 -6.07 -7.13
CA LYS A 22 4.64 -5.43 -6.30
C LYS A 22 3.99 -5.03 -4.99
N PHE A 23 4.12 -5.88 -3.98
CA PHE A 23 3.86 -5.49 -2.60
C PHE A 23 4.93 -4.49 -2.18
N ARG A 24 4.51 -3.34 -1.67
CA ARG A 24 5.43 -2.38 -1.05
C ARG A 24 5.60 -2.75 0.40
N LEU A 25 6.85 -2.98 0.77
CA LEU A 25 7.28 -3.25 2.12
C LEU A 25 7.72 -1.94 2.77
N PHE A 26 7.08 -1.58 3.87
CA PHE A 26 7.51 -0.49 4.74
C PHE A 26 8.20 -1.07 5.97
N ASN A 27 9.31 -0.43 6.37
CA ASN A 27 9.98 -0.76 7.62
C ASN A 27 9.59 0.27 8.67
N ASP A 28 8.82 -0.17 9.65
CA ASP A 28 8.31 0.62 10.76
C ASP A 28 8.94 0.15 12.08
N PRO A 29 9.42 1.05 12.95
CA PRO A 29 10.07 0.66 14.20
C PRO A 29 9.13 0.03 15.23
N VAL A 30 7.80 0.19 15.12
CA VAL A 30 6.82 -0.37 16.05
C VAL A 30 6.30 -1.73 15.55
N HIS A 31 5.97 -1.82 14.26
CA HIS A 31 5.35 -2.98 13.64
C HIS A 31 6.33 -3.86 12.85
N GLY A 32 7.58 -3.42 12.67
CA GLY A 32 8.58 -4.12 11.86
C GLY A 32 8.29 -3.96 10.37
N HIS A 33 8.00 -5.07 9.68
CA HIS A 33 7.72 -5.05 8.26
C HIS A 33 6.21 -4.98 7.98
N ILE A 34 5.77 -3.90 7.35
CA ILE A 34 4.37 -3.69 6.94
C ILE A 34 4.28 -3.92 5.43
N GLU A 35 3.49 -4.92 5.03
CA GLU A 35 3.17 -5.19 3.62
C GLU A 35 1.83 -4.55 3.23
N LEU A 36 1.85 -3.66 2.24
CA LEU A 36 0.62 -3.03 1.74
C LEU A 36 0.02 -3.77 0.55
N ASN A 37 -1.28 -4.02 0.62
CA ASN A 37 -2.08 -4.52 -0.50
C ASN A 37 -2.21 -3.44 -1.62
N GLU A 38 -2.64 -3.85 -2.82
CA GLU A 38 -2.76 -2.96 -3.99
C GLU A 38 -3.71 -1.78 -3.75
N ALA A 39 -4.83 -1.99 -3.05
CA ALA A 39 -5.80 -0.93 -2.78
C ALA A 39 -5.26 0.13 -1.80
N CYS A 40 -4.61 -0.30 -0.72
CA CYS A 40 -3.95 0.57 0.24
C CYS A 40 -2.81 1.35 -0.42
N GLN A 41 -2.02 0.71 -1.29
CA GLN A 41 -0.96 1.41 -2.03
C GLN A 41 -1.51 2.55 -2.89
N LEU A 42 -2.64 2.33 -3.59
CA LEU A 42 -3.28 3.38 -4.39
C LEU A 42 -3.71 4.57 -3.53
N ILE A 43 -4.22 4.32 -2.32
CA ILE A 43 -4.61 5.37 -1.38
C ILE A 43 -3.37 6.09 -0.84
N VAL A 44 -2.34 5.34 -0.43
CA VAL A 44 -1.11 5.91 0.12
C VAL A 44 -0.43 6.83 -0.89
N ASP A 45 -0.45 6.50 -2.18
CA ASP A 45 0.15 7.33 -3.24
C ASP A 45 -0.62 8.62 -3.58
N THR A 46 -1.83 8.81 -3.03
CA THR A 46 -2.59 10.05 -3.25
C THR A 46 -1.94 11.25 -2.56
N LYS A 47 -2.13 12.45 -3.13
CA LYS A 47 -1.59 13.69 -2.53
C LYS A 47 -2.19 13.95 -1.16
N GLU A 48 -3.45 13.58 -0.99
CA GLU A 48 -4.25 13.74 0.22
C GLU A 48 -3.65 12.94 1.37
N PHE A 49 -3.21 11.71 1.11
CA PHE A 49 -2.54 10.85 2.09
C PHE A 49 -1.07 11.26 2.29
N GLN A 50 -0.33 11.59 1.22
CA GLN A 50 1.06 12.04 1.33
C GLN A 50 1.20 13.33 2.15
N ARG A 51 0.18 14.21 2.17
CA ARG A 51 0.13 15.41 3.04
C ARG A 51 0.34 15.10 4.52
N LEU A 52 0.01 13.89 4.97
CA LEU A 52 0.16 13.49 6.37
C LEU A 52 1.63 13.50 6.83
N ARG A 53 2.60 13.50 5.91
CA ARG A 53 4.04 13.60 6.22
C ARG A 53 4.41 14.94 6.84
N ASP A 54 3.64 15.99 6.58
CA ASP A 54 3.93 17.34 7.08
C ASP A 54 3.19 17.66 8.37
N ILE A 55 2.35 16.73 8.86
CA ILE A 55 1.53 16.94 10.05
C ILE A 55 2.15 16.14 11.20
N LYS A 56 2.69 16.83 12.20
CA LYS A 56 3.21 16.22 13.43
C LYS A 56 2.10 15.46 14.17
N GLN A 57 2.39 14.25 14.63
CA GLN A 57 1.44 13.45 15.41
C GLN A 57 1.03 14.19 16.69
N LEU A 58 2.00 14.80 17.38
CA LEU A 58 1.81 15.45 18.68
C LEU A 58 1.89 16.99 18.61
N GLY A 59 1.80 17.59 17.42
CA GLY A 59 1.88 19.04 17.26
C GLY A 59 3.23 19.60 17.70
N MET A 60 3.23 20.61 18.59
CA MET A 60 4.42 21.32 19.08
C MET A 60 5.16 20.58 20.21
N VAL A 61 4.81 19.32 20.49
CA VAL A 61 5.46 18.55 21.56
C VAL A 61 6.92 18.26 21.25
N ASP A 62 7.33 18.29 19.97
CA ASP A 62 8.72 18.12 19.56
C ASP A 62 9.66 19.23 20.06
N PHE A 63 9.15 20.41 20.40
CA PHE A 63 9.93 21.49 21.04
C PHE A 63 10.33 21.20 22.50
N VAL A 64 9.58 20.32 23.17
CA VAL A 64 9.86 19.90 24.56
C VAL A 64 10.53 18.53 24.58
N TYR A 65 10.08 17.63 23.71
CA TYR A 65 10.59 16.27 23.58
C TYR A 65 11.14 16.07 22.17
N PRO A 66 12.46 16.26 21.94
CA PRO A 66 13.04 16.25 20.59
C PRO A 66 12.93 14.89 19.88
N GLY A 67 12.57 13.81 20.57
CA GLY A 67 12.25 12.51 19.96
C GLY A 67 10.83 12.38 19.42
N ALA A 68 9.93 13.33 19.72
CA ALA A 68 8.54 13.32 19.28
C ALA A 68 8.37 13.85 17.83
N THR A 69 9.27 13.48 16.93
CA THR A 69 9.32 14.01 15.55
C THR A 69 8.31 13.35 14.60
N HIS A 70 7.68 12.28 15.04
CA HIS A 70 6.79 11.45 14.25
C HIS A 70 5.56 12.23 13.73
N THR A 71 5.11 11.84 12.55
CA THR A 71 4.07 12.46 11.75
C THR A 71 2.83 11.57 11.68
N ARG A 72 1.73 12.14 11.19
CA ARG A 72 0.48 11.39 10.98
C ARG A 72 0.62 10.32 9.90
N PHE A 73 1.63 10.41 9.03
CA PHE A 73 1.82 9.47 7.92
C PHE A 73 2.18 8.07 8.40
N GLU A 74 3.28 7.92 9.15
CA GLU A 74 3.71 6.61 9.68
C GLU A 74 2.69 6.04 10.65
N HIS A 75 2.03 6.88 11.44
CA HIS A 75 0.98 6.44 12.35
C HIS A 75 -0.29 5.96 11.62
N ALA A 76 -0.59 6.49 10.42
CA ALA A 76 -1.70 6.00 9.61
C ALA A 76 -1.32 4.77 8.76
N LEU A 77 -0.02 4.48 8.61
CA LEU A 77 0.49 3.28 7.95
C LEU A 77 0.51 2.06 8.88
N GLY A 78 0.85 2.27 10.17
CA GLY A 78 0.77 1.26 11.22
C GLY A 78 -0.65 0.95 11.65
#